data_AF-A0A3C2BYE7-F1
#
_entry.id   AF-A0A3C2BYE7-F1
#
_cell.length_a   1.000
_cell.length_b   1.000
_cell.length_c   1.000
_cell.angle_alpha   90.00
_cell.angle_beta   90.00
_cell.angle_gamma   90.00
#
_symmetry.space_group_name_H-M   'P 1'
#
loop_
_entity.id
_entity.type
_entity.pdbx_description
1 polymer ?
#
loop_
_entity_poly.entity_id
_entity_poly.type
_entity_poly.pdbx_seq_one_letter_code
_entity_poly.pdbx_strand_id
1 'polypeptide(L)' 'MTEPIKIGIGGPVGAGKTQLVERLTRYMSREISMAAITNDIYTIEDAKILAANGILPEDRIIGVETGGCPHT' A
#
# COMPACT_ATOMS: atom_id res chain seq x y z
N MET A 1 16.81 15.68 -5.54
CA MET A 1 15.51 15.02 -5.35
C MET A 1 15.10 15.24 -3.90
N THR A 2 13.93 15.80 -3.65
CA THR A 2 13.36 15.87 -2.30
C THR A 2 12.97 14.47 -1.85
N GLU A 3 13.26 14.11 -0.60
CA GLU A 3 12.81 12.83 -0.06
C GLU A 3 11.28 12.79 0.03
N PRO A 4 10.63 11.67 -0.34
CA PRO A 4 9.19 11.53 -0.17
C PRO A 4 8.83 11.41 1.32
N ILE A 5 7.67 11.95 1.68
CA ILE A 5 7.07 11.72 3.01
C ILE A 5 6.63 10.26 3.08
N LYS A 6 7.05 9.55 4.13
CA LYS A 6 6.72 8.14 4.37
C LYS A 6 5.64 8.06 5.43
N ILE A 7 4.53 7.40 5.13
CA ILE A 7 3.38 7.25 6.03
C ILE A 7 3.14 5.76 6.23
N GLY A 8 3.27 5.28 7.47
CA GLY A 8 2.95 3.90 7.84
C GLY A 8 1.48 3.75 8.23
N ILE A 9 0.79 2.76 7.68
CA ILE A 9 -0.59 2.42 8.02
C ILE A 9 -0.60 1.06 8.71
N GLY A 10 -0.69 1.08 10.04
CA GLY A 10 -0.78 -0.10 10.90
C GLY A 10 -2.21 -0.38 11.37
N GLY A 11 -2.44 -1.60 11.86
CA GLY A 11 -3.73 -2.01 12.44
C GLY A 11 -3.98 -3.52 12.31
N PRO A 12 -4.99 -4.06 13.03
CA PRO A 12 -5.33 -5.48 13.02
C PRO A 12 -5.62 -6.03 11.62
N VAL A 13 -5.54 -7.36 11.47
CA VAL A 13 -6.01 -8.06 10.26
C VAL A 13 -7.50 -7.75 10.06
N GLY A 14 -7.90 -7.41 8.84
CA GLY A 14 -9.29 -7.06 8.52
C GLY A 14 -9.72 -5.62 8.86
N ALA A 15 -8.86 -4.79 9.46
CA ALA A 15 -9.20 -3.40 9.82
C ALA A 15 -9.37 -2.43 8.63
N GLY A 16 -9.29 -2.92 7.38
CA GLY A 16 -9.50 -2.10 6.18
C GLY A 16 -8.30 -1.26 5.75
N LYS A 17 -7.07 -1.59 6.17
CA LYS A 17 -5.84 -0.84 5.82
C LYS A 17 -5.67 -0.66 4.30
N THR A 18 -5.78 -1.74 3.54
CA THR A 18 -5.67 -1.74 2.06
C THR A 18 -6.74 -0.86 1.42
N GLN A 19 -7.98 -0.90 1.94
CA GLN A 19 -9.07 -0.05 1.46
C GLN A 19 -8.85 1.44 1.82
N LEU A 20 -8.24 1.74 2.96
CA LEU A 20 -7.86 3.11 3.30
C LEU A 20 -6.82 3.66 2.32
N VAL A 21 -5.78 2.87 2.00
CA VAL A 21 -4.75 3.24 1.01
C VAL A 21 -5.37 3.50 -0.35
N GLU A 22 -6.25 2.62 -0.81
CA GLU A 22 -6.98 2.77 -2.07
C GLU A 22 -7.75 4.10 -2.13
N ARG A 23 -8.56 4.40 -1.11
CA ARG A 23 -9.37 5.63 -1.08
C ARG A 23 -8.53 6.89 -0.99
N LEU A 24 -7.48 6.90 -0.17
CA LEU A 24 -6.58 8.05 -0.03
C LEU A 24 -5.86 8.34 -1.35
N THR A 25 -5.29 7.31 -1.96
CA THR A 25 -4.59 7.46 -3.24
C THR A 25 -5.54 7.91 -4.35
N ARG A 26 -6.78 7.41 -4.38
CA ARG A 26 -7.83 7.88 -5.30
C ARG A 26 -8.16 9.35 -5.12
N TYR A 27 -8.34 9.80 -3.88
CA TYR A 27 -8.70 11.18 -3.58
C TYR A 27 -7.57 12.16 -3.95
N MET A 28 -6.31 11.77 -3.71
CA MET A 28 -5.16 12.68 -3.80
C MET A 28 -4.33 12.54 -5.08
N SER A 29 -4.61 11.55 -5.96
CA SER A 29 -3.77 11.22 -7.12
C SER A 29 -3.57 12.37 -8.13
N ARG A 30 -4.49 13.34 -8.15
CA ARG A 30 -4.41 14.51 -9.04
C ARG A 30 -3.50 15.62 -8.50
N GLU A 31 -3.19 15.58 -7.22
CA GLU A 31 -2.48 16.66 -6.53
C GLU A 31 -1.09 16.21 -6.05
N ILE A 32 -0.96 14.95 -5.66
CA ILE A 32 0.27 14.41 -5.07
C ILE A 32 0.73 13.15 -5.82
N SER A 33 2.00 13.15 -6.22
CA SER A 33 2.64 11.94 -6.74
C SER A 33 2.89 10.97 -5.58
N MET A 34 2.26 9.80 -5.64
CA MET A 34 2.31 8.77 -4.60
C MET A 34 2.71 7.41 -5.17
N ALA A 35 3.12 6.51 -4.27
CA ALA A 35 3.33 5.09 -4.48
C ALA A 35 2.88 4.32 -3.22
N ALA A 36 2.57 3.04 -3.35
CA ALA A 36 2.15 2.19 -2.24
C ALA A 36 3.09 1.01 -2.07
N ILE A 37 3.44 0.71 -0.82
CA ILE A 37 4.16 -0.50 -0.43
C ILE A 37 3.24 -1.27 0.51
N THR A 38 2.87 -2.50 0.13
CA THR A 38 2.10 -3.39 0.98
C THR A 38 3.01 -4.42 1.62
N ASN A 39 2.70 -4.77 2.86
CA ASN A 39 3.40 -5.80 3.61
C ASN A 39 2.39 -6.87 3.96
N ASP A 40 2.64 -8.09 3.49
CA ASP A 40 1.86 -9.26 3.87
C ASP A 40 2.80 -10.44 4.17
N ILE A 41 2.33 -11.38 4.98
CA ILE A 41 3.20 -12.35 5.68
C ILE A 41 3.70 -13.42 4.71
N TYR A 42 2.80 -13.94 3.86
CA TYR A 42 3.07 -15.08 2.96
C TYR A 42 2.62 -14.85 1.52
N THR A 43 2.07 -13.67 1.22
CA THR A 43 1.50 -13.39 -0.10
C THR A 43 1.78 -11.95 -0.53
N ILE A 44 1.41 -11.63 -1.76
CA ILE A 44 1.38 -10.27 -2.31
C ILE A 44 -0.06 -9.84 -2.66
N GLU A 45 -1.06 -10.45 -2.01
CA GLU A 45 -2.46 -10.28 -2.38
C GLU A 45 -2.93 -8.84 -2.18
N ASP A 46 -2.47 -8.15 -1.12
CA ASP A 46 -2.78 -6.74 -0.91
C ASP A 46 -2.28 -5.85 -2.07
N ALA A 47 -1.10 -6.14 -2.63
CA ALA A 47 -0.59 -5.43 -3.80
C ALA A 47 -1.45 -5.69 -5.04
N LYS A 48 -1.89 -6.93 -5.25
CA LYS A 48 -2.79 -7.29 -6.36
C LYS A 48 -4.16 -6.63 -6.22
N ILE A 49 -4.71 -6.60 -5.02
CA ILE A 49 -5.98 -5.92 -4.71
C ILE A 49 -5.86 -4.42 -5.02
N LEU A 50 -4.75 -3.79 -4.62
CA LEU A 50 -4.51 -2.37 -4.94
C LEU A 50 -4.31 -2.13 -6.43
N ALA A 51 -3.59 -3.00 -7.14
CA ALA A 51 -3.40 -2.88 -8.59
C ALA A 51 -4.73 -3.02 -9.35
N ALA A 52 -5.57 -3.98 -8.95
CA ALA A 52 -6.85 -4.24 -9.61
C ALA A 52 -7.92 -3.18 -9.30
N ASN A 53 -7.94 -2.62 -8.08
CA ASN A 53 -9.02 -1.74 -7.63
C ASN A 53 -8.60 -0.27 -7.50
N GLY A 54 -7.31 0.02 -7.40
CA GLY A 54 -6.77 1.35 -7.14
C GLY A 54 -6.64 2.24 -8.37
N ILE A 55 -6.07 3.43 -8.15
CA ILE A 55 -5.78 4.40 -9.21
C ILE A 55 -4.28 4.49 -9.53
N LEU A 56 -3.43 3.91 -8.68
CA LEU A 56 -1.99 3.95 -8.87
C LEU A 56 -1.61 3.00 -10.02
N PRO A 57 -0.75 3.44 -10.95
CA PRO A 57 -0.11 2.56 -11.91
C PRO A 57 0.60 1.38 -11.22
N GLU A 58 0.64 0.21 -11.86
CA GLU A 58 1.23 -1.00 -11.28
C GLU A 58 2.72 -0.83 -10.92
N ASP A 59 3.47 -0.02 -11.69
CA ASP A 59 4.88 0.29 -11.43
C ASP A 59 5.10 1.15 -10.16
N ARG A 60 4.01 1.61 -9.53
CA ARG A 60 4.00 2.36 -8.26
C ARG A 60 3.44 1.57 -7.09
N ILE A 61 3.20 0.26 -7.27
CA ILE A 61 2.71 -0.62 -6.22
C ILE A 61 3.73 -1.75 -6.03
N ILE A 62 4.23 -1.89 -4.80
CA ILE A 62 5.18 -2.95 -4.46
C ILE A 62 4.59 -3.77 -3.31
N GLY A 63 4.49 -5.09 -3.51
CA GLY A 63 4.22 -6.05 -2.44
C GLY A 63 5.53 -6.59 -1.88
N VAL A 64 5.67 -6.57 -0.56
CA VAL A 64 6.80 -7.15 0.17
C VAL A 64 6.29 -8.28 1.06
N GLU A 65 6.91 -9.45 0.92
CA GLU A 65 6.70 -10.60 1.78
C GLU A 65 7.66 -10.54 2.97
N THR A 66 7.16 -10.57 4.21
CA THR A 66 8.03 -10.48 5.41
C THR A 66 8.53 -11.83 5.93
N GLY A 67 7.99 -12.95 5.43
CA GLY A 67 8.43 -14.29 5.85
C GLY A 67 8.12 -14.64 7.30
N GLY A 68 7.23 -13.90 7.97
CA GLY A 68 6.90 -14.08 9.39
C GLY A 68 6.35 -12.82 10.06
N CYS A 69 6.28 -12.83 11.41
CA CYS A 69 5.67 -11.76 12.22
C CYS A 69 6.20 -10.37 11.83
N PRO A 70 5.32 -9.40 11.49
CA PRO A 70 5.70 -8.11 10.89
C PRO A 70 6.38 -7.11 11.85
N HIS A 71 6.73 -7.53 13.07
CA HIS A 71 7.28 -6.68 14.13
C HIS A 71 8.51 -7.28 14.83
N THR A 72 9.19 -8.24 14.19
CA THR A 72 10.39 -8.84 14.78
C THR A 72 11.59 -7.92 14.63
#